data_AF-A0A0G0X405-F1
#
_entry.id   AF-A0A0G0X405-F1
#
_cell.length_a   1.000
_cell.length_b   1.000
_cell.length_c   1.000
_cell.angle_alpha   90.00
_cell.angle_beta   90.00
_cell.angle_gamma   90.00
#
_symmetry.space_group_name_H-M   'P 1'
#
loop_
_entity.id
_entity.type
_entity.pdbx_description
1 polymer ?
#
loop_
_entity_poly.entity_id
_entity_poly.type
_entity_poly.pdbx_seq_one_letter_code
_entity_poly.pdbx_strand_id
1 'polypeptide(L)' 'MWDYHLTNGQVLDLLRTGNETQRLWLTGKIISHARFEDIWNYLTPANVASLYPKLRLQPTLKKYWGRALNAWGYYVQPAK' A
#
# COMPACT_ATOMS: atom_id res chain seq x y z
N MET A 1 11.09 8.40 13.21
CA MET A 1 11.38 6.96 13.36
C MET A 1 10.15 6.37 14.03
N TRP A 2 9.28 5.66 13.30
CA TRP A 2 8.08 5.05 13.88
C TRP A 2 8.37 3.56 14.04
N ASP A 3 8.91 3.19 15.19
CA ASP A 3 9.12 1.83 15.70
C ASP A 3 7.86 1.34 16.41
N TYR A 4 6.72 1.30 15.71
CA TYR A 4 5.55 0.65 16.27
C TYR A 4 5.55 -0.81 15.83
N HIS A 5 5.71 -1.71 16.81
CA HIS A 5 5.15 -3.05 16.75
C HIS A 5 3.62 -2.94 16.72
N LEU A 6 3.06 -2.47 15.60
CA LEU A 6 1.62 -2.50 15.39
C LEU A 6 1.19 -3.96 15.30
N THR A 7 0.23 -4.34 16.12
CA THR A 7 -0.43 -5.65 15.95
C THR A 7 -1.30 -5.62 14.70
N ASN A 8 -1.60 -6.79 14.14
CA ASN A 8 -2.46 -6.89 12.95
C ASN A 8 -3.79 -6.15 13.12
N GLY A 9 -4.38 -6.20 14.32
CA GLY A 9 -5.60 -5.47 14.65
C GLY A 9 -5.45 -3.94 14.58
N GLN A 10 -4.33 -3.41 15.08
CA GLN A 10 -4.05 -1.96 15.01
C GLN A 10 -3.79 -1.49 13.57
N VAL A 11 -3.17 -2.33 12.74
CA VAL A 11 -3.00 -2.06 11.31
C VAL A 11 -4.36 -1.94 10.64
N LEU A 12 -5.26 -2.89 10.86
CA LEU A 12 -6.62 -2.87 10.29
C LEU A 12 -7.42 -1.66 10.78
N ASP A 13 -7.33 -1.32 12.06
CA ASP A 13 -8.05 -0.16 12.61
C ASP A 13 -7.51 1.16 12.05
N LEU A 14 -6.20 1.31 11.87
CA LEU A 14 -5.63 2.50 11.23
C LEU A 14 -5.98 2.60 9.75
N LEU A 15 -6.03 1.47 9.02
CA LEU A 15 -6.48 1.47 7.63
C LEU A 15 -7.96 1.88 7.50
N ARG A 16 -8.79 1.52 8.49
CA ARG A 16 -10.23 1.81 8.50
C ARG A 16 -10.57 3.22 8.99
N THR A 17 -9.96 3.64 10.10
CA THR A 17 -10.32 4.87 10.85
C THR A 17 -9.30 5.99 10.72
N GLY A 18 -8.07 5.67 10.34
CA GLY A 18 -7.00 6.65 10.17
C GLY A 18 -7.29 7.65 9.06
N ASN A 19 -6.64 8.81 9.13
CA ASN A 19 -6.71 9.84 8.09
C ASN A 19 -5.92 9.42 6.83
N GLU A 20 -6.08 10.18 5.74
CA GLU A 20 -5.44 9.85 4.46
C GLU A 20 -3.92 9.70 4.57
N THR A 21 -3.26 10.57 5.34
CA THR A 21 -1.80 10.51 5.57
C THR A 21 -1.39 9.21 6.26
N GLN A 22 -2.12 8.79 7.29
CA GLN A 22 -1.87 7.54 8.01
C GLN A 22 -2.07 6.33 7.09
N ARG A 23 -3.15 6.32 6.30
CA ARG A 23 -3.42 5.24 5.33
C ARG A 23 -2.34 5.16 4.26
N LEU A 24 -1.90 6.30 3.72
CA LEU A 24 -0.82 6.36 2.72
C LEU A 24 0.49 5.84 3.28
N TRP A 25 0.86 6.28 4.47
CA TRP A 25 2.08 5.84 5.14
C TRP A 25 2.06 4.34 5.42
N LEU A 26 0.96 3.84 5.99
CA LEU A 26 0.83 2.43 6.37
C LEU A 26 0.75 1.51 5.15
N THR A 27 -0.02 1.89 4.12
CA THR A 27 -0.06 1.17 2.84
C THR A 27 1.33 1.10 2.22
N GLY A 28 2.05 2.22 2.18
CA GLY A 28 3.42 2.25 1.65
C GLY A 28 4.39 1.36 2.44
N LYS A 29 4.23 1.29 3.76
CA LYS A 29 5.01 0.40 4.62
C LYS A 29 4.73 -1.07 4.34
N ILE A 30 3.45 -1.47 4.31
CA ILE A 30 3.01 -2.85 4.06
C ILE A 30 3.58 -3.34 2.73
N ILE A 31 3.34 -2.62 1.64
CA ILE A 31 3.78 -3.07 0.30
C ILE A 31 5.30 -3.04 0.10
N SER A 32 6.04 -2.34 0.97
CA SER A 32 7.51 -2.27 0.91
C SER A 32 8.21 -3.34 1.74
N HIS A 33 7.57 -3.89 2.78
CA HIS A 33 8.24 -4.78 3.74
C HIS A 33 7.50 -6.10 4.00
N ALA A 34 6.18 -6.18 3.78
CA ALA A 34 5.44 -7.42 3.96
C ALA A 34 5.71 -8.40 2.82
N ARG A 35 5.60 -9.70 3.10
CA ARG A 35 5.61 -10.72 2.05
C ARG A 35 4.37 -10.55 1.19
N PHE A 36 4.48 -10.88 -0.09
CA PHE A 36 3.39 -10.68 -1.05
C PHE A 36 2.07 -11.30 -0.60
N GLU A 37 2.09 -12.53 -0.06
CA GLU A 37 0.91 -13.23 0.44
C GLU A 37 0.26 -12.51 1.64
N ASP A 38 1.08 -11.93 2.53
CA ASP A 38 0.59 -11.25 3.73
C ASP A 38 -0.06 -9.89 3.43
N ILE A 39 0.26 -9.28 2.29
CA ILE A 39 -0.30 -7.97 1.89
C ILE A 39 -1.83 -8.05 1.82
N TRP A 40 -2.35 -9.17 1.34
CA TRP A 40 -3.78 -9.37 1.11
C TRP A 40 -4.58 -9.56 2.40
N ASN A 41 -3.92 -9.81 3.53
CA ASN A 41 -4.56 -9.81 4.84
C ASN A 41 -4.97 -8.39 5.29
N TYR A 42 -4.41 -7.35 4.69
CA TYR A 42 -4.61 -5.95 5.09
C TYR A 42 -5.17 -5.07 3.97
N LEU A 43 -4.81 -5.34 2.73
CA LEU A 43 -5.07 -4.47 1.59
C LEU A 43 -5.79 -5.23 0.48
N THR A 44 -6.59 -4.50 -0.29
CA THR A 44 -7.16 -4.99 -1.55
C THR A 44 -6.47 -4.29 -2.72
N PRO A 45 -6.44 -4.89 -3.93
CA PRO A 45 -5.92 -4.22 -5.12
C PRO A 45 -6.57 -2.84 -5.37
N ALA A 46 -7.89 -2.72 -5.11
CA ALA A 46 -8.61 -1.45 -5.21
C ALA A 46 -8.10 -0.38 -4.24
N ASN A 47 -7.86 -0.75 -2.97
CA ASN A 47 -7.31 0.16 -1.96
C ASN A 47 -5.92 0.65 -2.39
N VAL A 48 -5.05 -0.27 -2.82
CA VAL A 48 -3.71 0.08 -3.29
C VAL A 48 -3.79 0.98 -4.51
N ALA A 49 -4.64 0.69 -5.50
CA ALA A 49 -4.82 1.51 -6.69
C ALA A 49 -5.27 2.94 -6.37
N SER A 50 -6.21 3.12 -5.44
CA SER A 50 -6.69 4.44 -5.04
C SER A 50 -5.61 5.32 -4.42
N LEU A 51 -4.69 4.71 -3.67
CA LEU A 51 -3.61 5.40 -2.96
C LEU A 51 -2.34 5.52 -3.81
N TYR A 52 -2.16 4.64 -4.80
CA TYR A 52 -0.96 4.50 -5.62
C TYR A 52 -0.37 5.82 -6.17
N PRO A 53 -1.16 6.78 -6.68
CA PRO A 53 -0.61 8.05 -7.16
C PRO A 53 0.17 8.82 -6.07
N LYS A 54 -0.36 8.78 -4.84
CA LYS A 54 0.17 9.49 -3.67
C LYS A 54 1.20 8.67 -2.88
N LEU A 55 1.34 7.36 -3.13
CA LEU A 55 2.31 6.51 -2.44
C LEU A 55 3.75 6.92 -2.76
N ARG A 56 4.53 7.15 -1.71
CA ARG A 56 5.98 7.40 -1.78
C ARG A 56 6.72 6.09 -1.63
N LEU A 57 7.07 5.48 -2.75
CA LEU A 57 7.79 4.21 -2.84
C LEU A 57 9.10 4.39 -3.58
N GLN A 58 10.04 3.46 -3.36
CA GLN A 58 11.21 3.29 -4.21
C GLN A 58 10.78 3.18 -5.69
N PRO A 59 11.44 3.87 -6.64
CA PRO A 59 10.98 3.97 -8.03
C PRO A 59 10.74 2.61 -8.70
N THR A 60 11.66 1.67 -8.51
CA THR A 60 11.56 0.30 -9.04
C THR A 60 10.35 -0.44 -8.48
N LEU A 61 10.14 -0.35 -7.16
CA LEU A 61 8.99 -0.97 -6.50
C LEU A 61 7.67 -0.34 -6.99
N LYS A 62 7.64 0.99 -7.12
CA LYS A 62 6.48 1.71 -7.65
C LYS A 62 6.12 1.22 -9.05
N LYS A 63 7.11 1.09 -9.93
CA LYS A 63 6.94 0.56 -11.29
C LYS A 63 6.37 -0.86 -11.32
N TYR A 64 6.87 -1.76 -10.47
CA TYR A 64 6.35 -3.13 -10.38
C TYR A 64 4.90 -3.17 -9.91
N TRP A 65 4.57 -2.41 -8.86
CA TRP A 65 3.18 -2.30 -8.39
C TRP A 65 2.25 -1.69 -9.45
N GLY A 66 2.70 -0.66 -10.17
CA GLY A 66 1.92 -0.09 -11.28
C GLY A 66 1.62 -1.12 -12.37
N ARG A 67 2.60 -1.96 -12.73
CA ARG A 67 2.39 -3.06 -13.68
C ARG A 67 1.42 -4.12 -13.15
N ALA A 68 1.55 -4.52 -11.89
CA ALA A 68 0.68 -5.50 -11.26
C ALA A 68 -0.78 -5.00 -11.20
N LEU A 69 -0.99 -3.76 -10.75
CA LEU A 69 -2.31 -3.13 -10.71
C LEU A 69 -2.95 -3.08 -12.10
N ASN A 70 -2.20 -2.67 -13.13
CA ASN A 70 -2.68 -2.67 -14.50
C ASN A 70 -3.06 -4.08 -14.99
N ALA A 71 -2.27 -5.11 -14.65
CA ALA A 71 -2.56 -6.50 -15.01
C ALA A 71 -3.84 -7.02 -14.32
N TRP A 72 -4.15 -6.51 -13.13
CA TRP A 72 -5.40 -6.80 -12.41
C TRP A 72 -6.58 -5.92 -12.83
N GLY A 73 -6.43 -5.09 -13.87
CA GLY A 73 -7.49 -4.22 -14.40
C GLY A 73 -7.63 -2.86 -13.68
N TYR A 74 -6.75 -2.53 -12.75
CA TYR A 74 -6.70 -1.23 -12.08
C TYR A 74 -5.72 -0.32 -12.82
N TYR A 75 -6.22 0.35 -13.86
CA TYR A 75 -5.41 1.24 -14.70
C TYR A 75 -4.88 2.44 -13.90
N VAL A 76 -3.61 2.37 -13.52
CA VAL A 76 -2.86 3.43 -12.87
C VAL A 76 -1.80 3.99 -13.82
N GLN A 77 -1.58 5.30 -13.77
CA GLN A 77 -0.54 5.92 -14.58
C GLN A 77 0.83 5.34 -14.19
N PRO A 78 1.68 4.98 -15.17
CA PRO A 78 3.02 4.52 -14.88
C PRO A 78 3.78 5.62 -14.12
N ALA A 79 4.54 5.22 -13.09
CA ALA A 79 5.44 6.15 -12.41
C ALA A 79 6.45 6.69 -13.44
N LYS A 80 6.55 8.02 -13.55
CA LYS A 80 7.56 8.71 -14.36
C LYS A 80 8.96 8.35 -13.91
#